data_AF-A0A7X3HIC1-F1
#
_entry.id   AF-A0A7X3HIC1-F1
#
_cell.length_a   1.000
_cell.length_b   1.000
_cell.length_c   1.000
_cell.angle_alpha   90.00
_cell.angle_beta   90.00
_cell.angle_gamma   90.00
#
_symmetry.space_group_name_H-M   'P 1'
#
loop_
_entity.id
_entity.type
_entity.pdbx_description
1 polymer ?
#
loop_
_entity_poly.entity_id
_entity_poly.type
_entity_poly.pdbx_seq_one_letter_code
_entity_poly.pdbx_strand_id
1 'polypeptide(L)'
;MQSQEVGHPLLDNGLRETHGVNAANALMRELSITYEGDSLRIGNAIQENMTTFDSAFERSIAPTLEALGFVRSNDYFRLDGQLQQFRDKTGATFSARPDWHHVELDLYVETKSGTLNCKTTVKTAASAEARARRDCSLRGQPFGTYHMLQNQFSHSRYKQAAVQSALTPQNMIVVFAERVPYATMIAYAKVGLVAIHLDALPQYLQYIRFARRGLPVQWNLPYPEESATFVL
;
A
#
# COMPACT_ATOMS: atom_id res chain seq x y z
N MET A 1 -61.30 -20.23 -10.78
CA MET A 1 -60.47 -19.68 -9.68
C MET A 1 -59.51 -20.76 -9.25
N GLN A 2 -58.30 -20.75 -9.82
CA GLN A 2 -57.23 -21.70 -9.51
C GLN A 2 -56.16 -20.93 -8.72
N SER A 3 -55.94 -21.36 -7.47
CA SER A 3 -54.89 -20.84 -6.58
C SER A 3 -53.57 -21.53 -6.92
N GLN A 4 -52.59 -20.76 -7.39
CA GLN A 4 -51.20 -21.20 -7.53
C GLN A 4 -50.46 -20.98 -6.21
N GLU A 5 -49.95 -22.06 -5.62
CA GLU A 5 -49.02 -22.03 -4.49
C GLU A 5 -47.64 -21.58 -4.97
N VAL A 6 -47.08 -20.58 -4.29
CA VAL A 6 -45.72 -20.08 -4.50
C VAL A 6 -44.81 -20.80 -3.52
N GLY A 7 -43.98 -21.72 -4.04
CA GLY A 7 -42.95 -22.41 -3.28
C GLY A 7 -41.76 -21.48 -3.00
N HIS A 8 -41.46 -21.25 -1.72
CA HIS A 8 -40.23 -20.61 -1.28
C HIS A 8 -39.07 -21.62 -1.25
N PRO A 9 -37.92 -21.33 -1.88
CA PRO A 9 -36.72 -22.14 -1.68
C PRO A 9 -36.06 -21.78 -0.34
N LEU A 10 -35.98 -22.77 0.54
CA LEU A 10 -35.14 -22.76 1.75
C LEU A 10 -33.67 -22.63 1.33
N LEU A 11 -33.02 -21.57 1.79
CA LEU A 11 -31.57 -21.39 1.66
C LEU A 11 -30.86 -22.27 2.69
N ASP A 12 -30.06 -23.18 2.15
CA ASP A 12 -29.18 -24.11 2.83
C ASP A 12 -27.99 -23.34 3.44
N ASN A 13 -27.99 -23.17 4.77
CA ASN A 13 -26.90 -22.55 5.52
C ASN A 13 -25.80 -23.59 5.80
N GLY A 14 -24.98 -23.87 4.78
CA GLY A 14 -23.75 -24.63 4.91
C GLY A 14 -22.64 -23.81 5.59
N LEU A 15 -22.56 -23.90 6.91
CA LEU A 15 -21.38 -23.49 7.70
C LEU A 15 -20.16 -24.32 7.26
N ARG A 16 -19.25 -23.72 6.48
CA ARG A 16 -17.90 -24.24 6.26
C ARG A 16 -16.93 -23.60 7.25
N GLU A 17 -16.67 -24.32 8.33
CA GLU A 17 -15.45 -24.16 9.11
C GLU A 17 -14.27 -24.72 8.32
N THR A 18 -13.35 -23.89 7.81
CA THR A 18 -12.01 -24.36 7.45
C THR A 18 -11.00 -23.20 7.44
N HIS A 19 -9.87 -23.44 8.14
CA HIS A 19 -8.55 -22.79 8.00
C HIS A 19 -8.24 -21.55 8.85
N GLY A 20 -8.15 -21.75 10.17
CA GLY A 20 -7.63 -20.76 11.13
C GLY A 20 -6.39 -21.18 11.92
N VAL A 21 -5.59 -22.17 11.47
CA VAL A 21 -4.48 -22.72 12.29
C VAL A 21 -3.10 -22.79 11.58
N ASN A 22 -3.00 -22.46 10.29
CA ASN A 22 -1.73 -22.69 9.55
C ASN A 22 -0.78 -21.49 9.42
N ALA A 23 -1.14 -20.28 9.86
CA ALA A 23 -0.23 -19.14 9.79
C ALA A 23 0.72 -19.03 11.01
N ALA A 24 0.27 -19.44 12.20
CA ALA A 24 1.10 -19.37 13.42
C ALA A 24 2.22 -20.43 13.46
N ASN A 25 2.04 -21.57 12.79
CA ASN A 25 3.04 -22.64 12.75
C ASN A 25 4.13 -22.44 11.68
N ALA A 26 3.95 -21.50 10.75
CA ALA A 26 4.96 -21.17 9.75
C ALA A 26 6.05 -20.22 10.28
N LEU A 27 5.75 -19.42 11.32
CA LEU A 27 6.69 -18.45 11.89
C LEU A 27 7.66 -19.04 12.93
N MET A 28 7.46 -20.30 13.37
CA MET A 28 8.28 -20.95 14.40
C MET A 28 9.34 -21.91 13.84
N ARG A 29 9.62 -21.89 12.52
CA ARG A 29 10.50 -22.86 11.84
C ARG A 29 11.91 -22.37 11.46
N GLU A 30 12.38 -21.23 11.96
CA GLU A 30 13.75 -20.75 11.71
C GLU A 30 14.55 -20.45 13.01
N LEU A 31 14.37 -21.25 14.05
CA LEU A 31 15.37 -21.35 15.11
C LEU A 31 16.10 -22.68 14.96
N SER A 32 17.27 -22.65 14.35
CA SER A 32 18.22 -23.77 14.34
C SER A 32 18.84 -23.92 15.72
N ILE A 33 18.13 -24.62 16.61
CA ILE A 33 18.66 -25.03 17.91
C ILE A 33 19.63 -26.18 17.65
N THR A 34 20.91 -25.95 17.90
CA THR A 34 21.94 -27.01 17.89
C THR A 34 22.51 -27.15 19.29
N TYR A 35 22.66 -28.40 19.74
CA TYR A 35 23.27 -28.74 21.01
C TYR A 35 24.71 -29.16 20.76
N GLU A 36 25.67 -28.44 21.34
CA GLU A 36 27.06 -28.88 21.48
C GLU A 36 27.35 -29.12 22.97
N GLY A 37 27.29 -30.38 23.40
CA GLY A 37 27.41 -30.79 24.80
C GLY A 37 26.21 -30.39 25.67
N ASP A 38 26.44 -30.18 26.97
CA ASP A 38 25.40 -29.79 27.96
C ASP A 38 25.06 -28.28 27.95
N SER A 39 25.50 -27.53 26.92
CA SER A 39 25.25 -26.09 26.80
C SER A 39 24.35 -25.76 25.62
N LEU A 40 23.26 -25.04 25.88
CA LEU A 40 22.37 -24.52 24.85
C LEU A 40 23.04 -23.31 24.18
N ARG A 41 23.45 -23.44 22.92
CA ARG A 41 23.86 -22.30 22.09
C ARG A 41 22.69 -21.91 21.19
N ILE A 42 22.04 -20.78 21.49
CA ILE A 42 21.16 -20.12 20.54
C ILE A 42 22.06 -19.47 19.51
N GLY A 43 22.20 -20.09 18.33
CA GLY A 43 22.94 -19.51 17.22
C GLY A 43 22.30 -18.20 16.82
N ASN A 44 23.05 -17.09 16.90
CA ASN A 44 22.66 -15.79 16.36
C ASN A 44 22.67 -15.83 14.83
N ALA A 45 21.76 -16.60 14.24
CA ALA A 45 21.44 -16.59 12.82
C ALA A 45 20.33 -15.57 12.48
N ILE A 46 19.98 -14.69 13.42
CA ILE A 46 19.43 -13.38 13.07
C ILE A 46 20.63 -12.51 12.73
N GLN A 47 21.25 -12.80 11.59
CA GLN A 47 21.98 -11.77 10.89
C GLN A 47 20.90 -10.76 10.53
N GLU A 48 20.76 -9.73 11.37
CA GLU A 48 19.86 -8.61 11.15
C GLU A 48 20.06 -8.19 9.70
N ASN A 49 19.10 -8.57 8.85
CA ASN A 49 18.90 -7.90 7.58
C ASN A 49 18.57 -6.47 7.99
N MET A 50 19.61 -5.65 8.20
CA MET A 50 19.47 -4.23 8.48
C MET A 50 18.59 -3.71 7.35
N THR A 51 17.32 -3.49 7.68
CA THR A 51 16.34 -3.01 6.73
C THR A 51 16.78 -1.62 6.32
N THR A 52 17.45 -1.54 5.18
CA THR A 52 17.88 -0.28 4.61
C THR A 52 16.63 0.48 4.18
N PHE A 53 16.41 1.63 4.82
CA PHE A 53 15.38 2.58 4.41
C PHE A 53 15.67 3.12 3.01
N ASP A 54 14.67 3.16 2.14
CA ASP A 54 14.80 3.66 0.76
C ASP A 54 14.98 5.19 0.75
N SER A 55 14.65 5.86 1.87
CA SER A 55 14.88 7.30 2.06
C SER A 55 15.05 7.71 3.52
N ALA A 56 15.64 8.88 3.75
CA ALA A 56 15.68 9.50 5.07
C ALA A 56 14.28 9.79 5.63
N PHE A 57 13.33 10.11 4.73
CA PHE A 57 11.93 10.29 5.09
C PHE A 57 11.34 9.00 5.65
N GLU A 58 11.48 7.89 4.94
CA GLU A 58 10.95 6.60 5.39
C GLU A 58 11.52 6.20 6.75
N ARG A 59 12.83 6.44 6.97
CA ARG A 59 13.48 6.25 8.27
C ARG A 59 12.85 7.09 9.37
N SER A 60 12.51 8.35 9.09
CA SER A 60 11.94 9.26 10.09
C SER A 60 10.53 8.88 10.54
N ILE A 61 9.72 8.26 9.67
CA ILE A 61 8.34 7.86 9.98
C ILE A 61 8.22 6.42 10.47
N ALA A 62 9.28 5.63 10.35
CA ALA A 62 9.32 4.23 10.73
C ALA A 62 8.83 3.97 12.17
N PRO A 63 9.29 4.70 13.21
CA PRO A 63 8.83 4.44 14.57
C PRO A 63 7.32 4.64 14.73
N THR A 64 6.75 5.62 14.04
CA THR A 64 5.30 5.88 14.04
C THR A 64 4.54 4.71 13.42
N LEU A 65 5.02 4.20 12.27
CA LEU A 65 4.38 3.08 11.58
C LEU A 65 4.50 1.76 12.36
N GLU A 66 5.68 1.49 12.91
CA GLU A 66 5.94 0.32 13.75
C GLU A 66 5.07 0.33 15.01
N ALA A 67 4.93 1.49 15.68
CA ALA A 67 4.04 1.65 16.83
C ALA A 67 2.55 1.41 16.50
N LEU A 68 2.18 1.58 15.23
CA LEU A 68 0.83 1.31 14.71
C LEU A 68 0.67 -0.14 14.19
N GLY A 69 1.67 -1.00 14.36
CA GLY A 69 1.59 -2.42 13.99
C GLY A 69 1.99 -2.71 12.53
N PHE A 70 2.58 -1.75 11.82
CA PHE A 70 3.14 -1.99 10.50
C PHE A 70 4.51 -2.66 10.60
N VAL A 71 4.78 -3.55 9.65
CA VAL A 71 6.11 -4.07 9.36
C VAL A 71 6.57 -3.58 8.00
N ARG A 72 7.87 -3.37 7.83
CA ARG A 72 8.45 -2.99 6.53
C ARG A 72 8.24 -4.12 5.54
N SER A 73 7.82 -3.76 4.32
CA SER A 73 7.68 -4.70 3.22
C SER A 73 8.95 -4.72 2.37
N ASN A 74 9.63 -5.87 2.33
CA ASN A 74 10.81 -6.05 1.48
C ASN A 74 10.48 -6.74 0.14
N ASP A 75 9.26 -7.28 0.02
CA ASP A 75 8.81 -8.07 -1.11
C ASP A 75 7.78 -7.36 -1.99
N TYR A 76 7.78 -7.70 -3.26
CA TYR A 76 6.70 -7.35 -4.18
C TYR A 76 5.37 -7.98 -3.76
N PHE A 77 4.27 -7.37 -4.16
CA PHE A 77 2.94 -7.96 -3.97
C PHE A 77 2.89 -9.38 -4.53
N ARG A 78 2.36 -10.30 -3.72
CA ARG A 78 2.11 -11.69 -4.11
C ARG A 78 0.67 -12.07 -3.84
N LEU A 79 0.10 -12.83 -4.77
CA LEU A 79 -1.19 -13.48 -4.61
C LEU A 79 -0.97 -14.97 -4.82
N ASP A 80 -1.39 -15.80 -3.88
CA ASP A 80 -1.19 -17.26 -3.90
C ASP A 80 0.27 -17.67 -4.16
N GLY A 81 1.21 -16.92 -3.58
CA GLY A 81 2.66 -17.13 -3.72
C GLY A 81 3.27 -16.62 -5.04
N GLN A 82 2.45 -16.19 -6.01
CA GLN A 82 2.92 -15.70 -7.31
C GLN A 82 3.09 -14.18 -7.30
N LEU A 83 4.09 -13.69 -8.03
CA LEU A 83 4.33 -12.25 -8.20
C LEU A 83 3.14 -11.59 -8.92
N GLN A 84 2.50 -10.65 -8.24
CA GLN A 84 1.37 -9.91 -8.80
C GLN A 84 1.85 -8.98 -9.92
N GLN A 85 1.15 -9.03 -11.06
CA GLN A 85 1.34 -8.11 -12.18
C GLN A 85 0.19 -7.12 -12.24
N PHE A 86 0.53 -5.84 -12.29
CA PHE A 86 -0.40 -4.74 -12.48
C PHE A 86 -0.31 -4.25 -13.93
N ARG A 87 -1.32 -3.49 -14.37
CA ARG A 87 -1.36 -2.95 -15.74
C ARG A 87 -1.53 -1.44 -15.72
N ASP A 88 -0.76 -0.75 -16.54
CA ASP A 88 -0.97 0.68 -16.76
C ASP A 88 -2.17 0.94 -17.69
N LYS A 89 -2.45 2.22 -17.97
CA LYS A 89 -3.57 2.62 -18.83
C LYS A 89 -3.51 2.02 -20.25
N THR A 90 -2.34 1.61 -20.73
CA THR A 90 -2.12 0.98 -22.04
C THR A 90 -2.04 -0.54 -21.97
N GLY A 91 -2.22 -1.15 -20.79
CA GLY A 91 -2.13 -2.59 -20.59
C GLY A 91 -0.70 -3.10 -20.36
N ALA A 92 0.30 -2.22 -20.32
CA ALA A 92 1.68 -2.61 -20.07
C ALA A 92 1.82 -3.11 -18.63
N THR A 93 2.50 -4.25 -18.45
CA THR A 93 2.62 -4.90 -17.15
C THR A 93 3.73 -4.29 -16.31
N PHE A 94 3.52 -4.19 -15.01
CA PHE A 94 4.53 -3.81 -14.04
C PHE A 94 4.30 -4.50 -12.69
N SER A 95 5.35 -4.59 -11.89
CA SER A 95 5.27 -5.07 -10.50
C SER A 95 5.38 -3.89 -9.53
N ALA A 96 4.77 -4.04 -8.36
CA ALA A 96 4.84 -3.05 -7.29
C ALA A 96 5.22 -3.72 -5.97
N ARG A 97 5.91 -2.96 -5.13
CA ARG A 97 6.26 -3.30 -3.75
C ARG A 97 5.70 -2.19 -2.88
N PRO A 98 4.88 -2.50 -1.86
CA PRO A 98 4.50 -1.51 -0.86
C PRO A 98 5.68 -1.22 0.06
N ASP A 99 5.68 -0.08 0.73
CA ASP A 99 6.72 0.25 1.71
C ASP A 99 6.45 -0.48 3.05
N TRP A 100 5.18 -0.61 3.44
CA TRP A 100 4.75 -1.13 4.75
C TRP A 100 3.53 -2.04 4.64
N HIS A 101 3.39 -2.96 5.59
CA HIS A 101 2.27 -3.89 5.70
C HIS A 101 1.80 -4.05 7.15
N HIS A 102 0.51 -3.85 7.40
CA HIS A 102 -0.12 -4.14 8.68
C HIS A 102 -0.75 -5.54 8.63
N VAL A 103 -0.04 -6.54 9.16
CA VAL A 103 -0.40 -7.97 9.01
C VAL A 103 -1.82 -8.29 9.52
N GLU A 104 -2.16 -7.82 10.73
CA GLU A 104 -3.49 -8.08 11.33
C GLU A 104 -4.63 -7.50 10.48
N LEU A 105 -4.40 -6.35 9.85
CA LEU A 105 -5.38 -5.64 9.06
C LEU A 105 -5.17 -5.84 7.57
N ASP A 106 -4.36 -6.79 7.11
CA ASP A 106 -4.01 -7.03 5.69
C ASP A 106 -4.06 -5.73 4.85
N LEU A 107 -3.32 -4.73 5.31
CA LEU A 107 -3.34 -3.36 4.79
C LEU A 107 -1.93 -2.94 4.44
N TYR A 108 -1.72 -2.66 3.17
CA TYR A 108 -0.46 -2.18 2.63
C TYR A 108 -0.46 -0.65 2.56
N VAL A 109 0.70 -0.06 2.86
CA VAL A 109 0.91 1.38 2.82
C VAL A 109 2.09 1.68 1.91
N GLU A 110 1.87 2.59 0.97
CA GLU A 110 2.93 3.27 0.23
C GLU A 110 3.11 4.67 0.84
N THR A 111 4.33 5.00 1.23
CA THR A 111 4.67 6.29 1.82
C THR A 111 5.25 7.25 0.79
N LYS A 112 4.90 8.54 0.92
CA LYS A 112 5.38 9.58 0.01
C LYS A 112 5.71 10.87 0.75
N SER A 113 6.91 11.40 0.53
CA SER A 113 7.36 12.67 1.10
C SER A 113 6.81 13.90 0.38
N GLY A 114 6.23 13.72 -0.82
CA GLY A 114 5.69 14.82 -1.62
C GLY A 114 4.66 14.34 -2.62
N THR A 115 4.01 15.29 -3.31
CA THR A 115 2.92 15.00 -4.24
C THR A 115 3.36 14.10 -5.40
N LEU A 116 2.43 13.26 -5.87
CA LEU A 116 2.65 12.33 -6.97
C LEU A 116 2.58 13.05 -8.32
N ASN A 117 3.37 12.60 -9.27
CA ASN A 117 3.33 13.10 -10.64
C ASN A 117 2.12 12.53 -11.42
N CYS A 118 1.89 13.05 -12.63
CA CYS A 118 0.74 12.72 -13.46
C CYS A 118 1.03 11.78 -14.64
N LYS A 119 2.15 11.02 -14.62
CA LYS A 119 2.51 10.16 -15.76
C LYS A 119 1.56 8.96 -15.86
N THR A 120 0.79 8.86 -16.94
CA THR A 120 -0.31 7.90 -17.06
C THR A 120 0.12 6.49 -17.44
N THR A 121 1.29 6.34 -18.06
CA THR A 121 1.82 5.06 -18.56
C THR A 121 3.33 4.98 -18.33
N VAL A 122 3.86 3.76 -18.30
CA VAL A 122 5.30 3.48 -18.21
C VAL A 122 6.06 4.19 -19.34
N LYS A 123 5.52 4.12 -20.56
CA LYS A 123 6.10 4.76 -21.75
C LYS A 123 6.18 6.28 -21.60
N THR A 124 5.08 6.93 -21.18
CA THR A 124 5.06 8.40 -21.02
C THR A 124 6.02 8.88 -19.93
N ALA A 125 6.17 8.10 -18.85
CA ALA A 125 7.15 8.38 -17.80
C ALA A 125 8.58 8.29 -18.34
N ALA A 126 8.92 7.19 -19.03
CA ALA A 126 10.24 6.99 -19.61
C ALA A 126 10.62 8.09 -20.63
N SER A 127 9.70 8.46 -21.51
CA SER A 127 9.92 9.56 -22.47
C SER A 127 10.12 10.91 -21.78
N ALA A 128 9.35 11.19 -20.72
CA ALA A 128 9.50 12.43 -19.97
C ALA A 128 10.83 12.49 -19.21
N GLU A 129 11.25 11.38 -18.62
CA GLU A 129 12.55 11.29 -17.95
C GLU A 129 13.71 11.49 -18.94
N ALA A 130 13.67 10.81 -20.09
CA ALA A 130 14.69 10.96 -21.12
C ALA A 130 14.81 12.41 -21.61
N ARG A 131 13.67 13.10 -21.79
CA ARG A 131 13.64 14.52 -22.12
C ARG A 131 14.26 15.38 -21.02
N ALA A 132 13.87 15.17 -19.77
CA ALA A 132 14.42 15.92 -18.64
C ALA A 132 15.93 15.71 -18.47
N ARG A 133 16.43 14.48 -18.66
CA ARG A 133 17.88 14.18 -18.67
C ARG A 133 18.61 14.95 -19.77
N ARG A 134 18.05 14.99 -20.98
CA ARG A 134 18.61 15.76 -22.10
C ARG A 134 18.63 17.25 -21.80
N ASP A 135 17.54 17.80 -21.27
CA ASP A 135 17.43 19.22 -20.94
C ASP A 135 18.43 19.66 -19.85
N CYS A 136 18.62 18.83 -18.81
CA CYS A 136 19.67 19.03 -17.80
C CYS A 136 21.07 19.05 -18.43
N SER A 137 21.37 18.07 -19.28
CA SER A 137 22.65 17.98 -19.98
C SER A 137 22.93 19.21 -20.87
N LEU A 138 21.94 19.65 -21.65
CA LEU A 138 22.06 20.85 -22.50
C LEU A 138 22.29 22.14 -21.70
N ARG A 139 21.83 22.20 -20.45
CA ARG A 139 22.00 23.35 -19.55
C ARG A 139 23.22 23.22 -18.63
N GLY A 140 24.00 22.14 -18.75
CA GLY A 140 25.12 21.86 -17.84
C GLY A 140 24.69 21.63 -16.39
N GLN A 141 23.45 21.21 -16.15
CA GLN A 141 22.90 20.96 -14.81
C GLN A 141 22.85 19.46 -14.51
N PRO A 142 23.08 19.03 -13.26
CA PRO A 142 22.97 17.62 -12.89
C PRO A 142 21.51 17.15 -12.85
N PHE A 143 21.25 15.94 -13.36
CA PHE A 143 19.96 15.28 -13.20
C PHE A 143 19.85 14.63 -11.82
N GLY A 144 19.30 15.36 -10.85
CA GLY A 144 19.11 14.90 -9.47
C GLY A 144 17.79 14.17 -9.19
N THR A 145 17.65 13.70 -7.94
CA THR A 145 16.46 12.98 -7.40
C THR A 145 15.14 13.71 -7.65
N TYR A 146 15.13 15.04 -7.54
CA TYR A 146 13.94 15.84 -7.83
C TYR A 146 13.44 15.63 -9.26
N HIS A 147 14.33 15.72 -10.26
CA HIS A 147 13.98 15.50 -11.66
C HIS A 147 13.51 14.07 -11.91
N MET A 148 14.12 13.10 -11.23
CA MET A 148 13.74 11.70 -11.29
C MET A 148 12.31 11.48 -10.79
N LEU A 149 11.98 11.94 -9.58
CA LEU A 149 10.64 11.76 -8.98
C LEU A 149 9.53 12.47 -9.77
N GLN A 150 9.83 13.61 -10.40
CA GLN A 150 8.87 14.31 -11.26
C GLN A 150 8.52 13.55 -12.55
N ASN A 151 9.35 12.58 -12.95
CA ASN A 151 9.21 11.93 -14.25
C ASN A 151 9.01 10.41 -14.19
N GLN A 152 9.41 9.73 -13.12
CA GLN A 152 9.31 8.28 -13.01
C GLN A 152 7.88 7.78 -12.75
N PHE A 153 7.57 6.61 -13.31
CA PHE A 153 6.26 5.97 -13.13
C PHE A 153 6.06 5.47 -11.70
N SER A 154 7.13 5.14 -10.98
CA SER A 154 7.10 4.75 -9.55
C SER A 154 6.42 5.79 -8.66
N HIS A 155 6.53 7.07 -9.04
CA HIS A 155 5.98 8.23 -8.33
C HIS A 155 4.69 8.78 -8.97
N SER A 156 4.01 7.99 -9.82
CA SER A 156 2.79 8.39 -10.51
C SER A 156 1.52 8.08 -9.71
N ARG A 157 0.59 9.04 -9.65
CA ARG A 157 -0.76 8.78 -9.10
C ARG A 157 -1.54 7.73 -9.88
N TYR A 158 -1.29 7.59 -11.19
CA TYR A 158 -1.95 6.58 -12.03
C TYR A 158 -1.41 5.17 -11.77
N LYS A 159 -0.11 5.04 -11.45
CA LYS A 159 0.46 3.77 -10.96
C LYS A 159 -0.21 3.38 -9.66
N GLN A 160 -0.24 4.28 -8.68
CA GLN A 160 -0.79 4.00 -7.36
C GLN A 160 -2.30 3.66 -7.44
N ALA A 161 -3.05 4.39 -8.26
CA ALA A 161 -4.45 4.07 -8.53
C ALA A 161 -4.64 2.69 -9.18
N ALA A 162 -3.78 2.31 -10.14
CA ALA A 162 -3.85 0.98 -10.77
C ALA A 162 -3.57 -0.15 -9.76
N VAL A 163 -2.62 0.06 -8.84
CA VAL A 163 -2.35 -0.89 -7.75
C VAL A 163 -3.54 -1.00 -6.80
N GLN A 164 -4.09 0.13 -6.33
CA GLN A 164 -5.26 0.13 -5.43
C GLN A 164 -6.51 -0.46 -6.07
N SER A 165 -6.75 -0.20 -7.34
CA SER A 165 -7.88 -0.79 -8.06
C SER A 165 -7.78 -2.32 -8.11
N ALA A 166 -6.56 -2.85 -8.27
CA ALA A 166 -6.33 -4.30 -8.29
C ALA A 166 -6.38 -4.97 -6.90
N LEU A 167 -5.98 -4.27 -5.83
CA LEU A 167 -5.96 -4.80 -4.46
C LEU A 167 -7.18 -4.43 -3.62
N THR A 168 -8.00 -3.51 -4.11
CA THR A 168 -9.00 -2.71 -3.39
C THR A 168 -8.40 -1.63 -2.47
N PRO A 169 -9.08 -0.47 -2.33
CA PRO A 169 -8.68 0.57 -1.38
C PRO A 169 -8.74 0.17 0.10
N GLN A 170 -9.36 -0.96 0.44
CA GLN A 170 -9.35 -1.49 1.81
C GLN A 170 -8.10 -2.29 2.15
N ASN A 171 -7.30 -2.65 1.14
CA ASN A 171 -6.05 -3.40 1.31
C ASN A 171 -4.83 -2.56 0.93
N MET A 172 -4.96 -1.42 0.23
CA MET A 172 -3.82 -0.55 -0.05
C MET A 172 -4.19 0.93 -0.04
N ILE A 173 -3.38 1.74 0.66
CA ILE A 173 -3.48 3.22 0.65
C ILE A 173 -2.14 3.89 0.41
N VAL A 174 -2.18 5.16 -0.01
CA VAL A 174 -1.01 6.04 -0.02
C VAL A 174 -1.04 6.97 1.19
N VAL A 175 0.06 7.03 1.93
CA VAL A 175 0.23 7.91 3.10
C VAL A 175 1.29 8.97 2.79
N PHE A 176 0.88 10.22 2.82
CA PHE A 176 1.78 11.35 2.65
C PHE A 176 2.35 11.81 4.00
N ALA A 177 3.61 12.25 3.99
CA ALA A 177 4.28 12.85 5.15
C ALA A 177 3.46 14.00 5.75
N GLU A 178 3.04 14.89 4.85
CA GLU A 178 2.39 16.15 5.17
C GLU A 178 1.00 16.21 4.54
N ARG A 179 0.23 17.20 4.96
CA ARG A 179 -1.08 17.48 4.36
C ARG A 179 -0.90 17.81 2.88
N VAL A 180 -1.63 17.09 2.03
CA VAL A 180 -1.68 17.33 0.60
C VAL A 180 -2.73 18.41 0.32
N PRO A 181 -2.45 19.42 -0.53
CA PRO A 181 -3.45 20.44 -0.85
C PRO A 181 -4.77 19.84 -1.36
N TYR A 182 -5.91 20.41 -0.95
CA TYR A 182 -7.24 19.88 -1.28
C TYR A 182 -7.43 19.63 -2.78
N ALA A 183 -7.05 20.58 -3.64
CA ALA A 183 -7.13 20.42 -5.09
C ALA A 183 -6.34 19.20 -5.63
N THR A 184 -5.23 18.86 -4.98
CA THR A 184 -4.42 17.68 -5.32
C THR A 184 -5.10 16.39 -4.86
N MET A 185 -5.71 16.38 -3.67
CA MET A 185 -6.51 15.24 -3.20
C MET A 185 -7.71 14.96 -4.12
N ILE A 186 -8.41 16.00 -4.57
CA ILE A 186 -9.48 15.86 -5.57
C ILE A 186 -8.94 15.23 -6.86
N ALA A 187 -7.73 15.60 -7.27
CA ALA A 187 -7.11 15.03 -8.46
C ALA A 187 -6.72 13.55 -8.29
N TYR A 188 -6.39 13.12 -7.06
CA TYR A 188 -6.19 11.70 -6.72
C TYR A 188 -7.51 10.93 -6.72
N ALA A 189 -8.55 11.48 -6.09
CA ALA A 189 -9.88 10.88 -6.04
C ALA A 189 -10.45 10.60 -7.43
N LYS A 190 -10.29 11.56 -8.36
CA LYS A 190 -10.75 11.43 -9.75
C LYS A 190 -10.15 10.25 -10.52
N VAL A 191 -9.02 9.71 -10.05
CA VAL A 191 -8.39 8.53 -10.65
C VAL A 191 -8.59 7.27 -9.80
N GLY A 192 -9.41 7.33 -8.75
CA GLY A 192 -9.67 6.23 -7.83
C GLY A 192 -8.54 5.98 -6.82
N LEU A 193 -7.67 6.98 -6.59
CA LEU A 193 -6.60 6.88 -5.60
C LEU A 193 -7.10 7.36 -4.23
N VAL A 194 -7.09 6.45 -3.26
CA VAL A 194 -7.30 6.74 -1.84
C VAL A 194 -5.97 7.07 -1.19
N ALA A 195 -5.91 8.26 -0.60
CA ALA A 195 -4.73 8.71 0.12
C ALA A 195 -5.07 9.53 1.36
N ILE A 196 -4.14 9.58 2.30
CA ILE A 196 -4.26 10.33 3.55
C ILE A 196 -2.90 10.96 3.90
N HIS A 197 -2.88 11.86 4.88
CA HIS A 197 -1.64 12.30 5.52
C HIS A 197 -1.34 11.42 6.75
N LEU A 198 -0.08 11.38 7.18
CA LEU A 198 0.40 10.50 8.24
C LEU A 198 -0.39 10.66 9.55
N ASP A 199 -0.71 11.89 9.97
CA ASP A 199 -1.45 12.13 11.21
C ASP A 199 -2.87 11.53 11.21
N ALA A 200 -3.47 11.27 10.04
CA ALA A 200 -4.79 10.65 9.93
C ALA A 200 -4.72 9.12 9.98
N LEU A 201 -3.53 8.51 9.88
CA LEU A 201 -3.37 7.06 9.80
C LEU A 201 -3.99 6.33 11.00
N PRO A 202 -3.78 6.74 12.28
CA PRO A 202 -4.41 6.05 13.41
C PRO A 202 -5.95 5.98 13.32
N GLN A 203 -6.58 7.07 12.86
CA GLN A 203 -8.03 7.12 12.66
C GLN A 203 -8.45 6.23 11.49
N TYR A 204 -7.66 6.21 10.41
CA TYR A 204 -7.91 5.36 9.25
C TYR A 204 -7.87 3.87 9.60
N LEU A 205 -6.96 3.44 10.49
CA LEU A 205 -6.92 2.06 10.97
C LEU A 205 -8.20 1.68 11.71
N GLN A 206 -8.79 2.60 12.50
CA GLN A 206 -10.09 2.35 13.15
C GLN A 206 -11.21 2.25 12.12
N TYR A 207 -11.21 3.12 11.10
CA TYR A 207 -12.14 3.03 9.98
C TYR A 207 -12.07 1.64 9.31
N ILE A 208 -10.87 1.15 8.96
CA ILE A 208 -10.69 -0.18 8.35
C ILE A 208 -11.19 -1.29 9.27
N ARG A 209 -10.88 -1.23 10.58
CA ARG A 209 -11.35 -2.22 11.56
C ARG A 209 -12.87 -2.30 11.62
N PHE A 210 -13.54 -1.15 11.64
CA PHE A 210 -15.00 -1.10 11.67
C PHE A 210 -15.62 -1.53 10.34
N ALA A 211 -15.09 -1.05 9.22
CA ALA A 211 -15.55 -1.42 7.88
C ALA A 211 -15.49 -2.94 7.65
N ARG A 212 -14.38 -3.58 8.03
CA ARG A 212 -14.19 -5.04 7.89
C ARG A 212 -15.08 -5.87 8.83
N ARG A 213 -15.60 -5.27 9.90
CA ARG A 213 -16.62 -5.88 10.77
C ARG A 213 -18.05 -5.67 10.26
N GLY A 214 -18.21 -5.07 9.08
CA GLY A 214 -19.52 -4.78 8.48
C GLY A 214 -20.25 -3.60 9.12
N LEU A 215 -19.55 -2.77 9.91
CA LEU A 215 -20.15 -1.56 10.47
C LEU A 215 -20.21 -0.47 9.38
N PRO A 216 -21.34 0.25 9.25
CA PRO A 216 -21.43 1.36 8.33
C PRO A 216 -20.54 2.50 8.84
N VAL A 217 -19.47 2.78 8.12
CA VAL A 217 -18.53 3.85 8.42
C VAL A 217 -18.26 4.69 7.18
N GLN A 218 -18.04 5.98 7.38
CA GLN A 218 -17.66 6.93 6.34
C GLN A 218 -16.31 7.52 6.68
N TRP A 219 -15.42 7.63 5.70
CA TRP A 219 -14.14 8.30 5.88
C TRP A 219 -14.22 9.75 5.44
N ASN A 220 -13.83 10.65 6.35
CA ASN A 220 -13.89 12.09 6.16
C ASN A 220 -12.53 12.69 6.54
N LEU A 221 -11.83 13.26 5.56
CA LEU A 221 -10.57 13.95 5.77
C LEU A 221 -10.82 15.47 5.77
N PRO A 222 -10.71 16.16 6.91
CA PRO A 222 -11.07 17.57 7.00
C PRO A 222 -10.03 18.48 6.33
N TYR A 223 -10.51 19.52 5.64
CA TYR A 223 -9.73 20.61 5.03
C TYR A 223 -10.26 21.96 5.56
N PRO A 224 -9.90 22.37 6.79
CA PRO A 224 -10.44 23.57 7.43
C PRO A 224 -10.19 24.85 6.63
N GLU A 225 -9.03 24.96 5.97
CA GLU A 225 -8.64 26.10 5.16
C GLU A 225 -9.55 26.31 3.93
N GLU A 226 -10.20 25.24 3.46
CA GLU A 226 -11.17 25.29 2.37
C GLU A 226 -12.62 25.30 2.88
N SER A 227 -12.82 25.27 4.21
CA SER A 227 -14.12 25.00 4.84
C SER A 227 -14.79 23.74 4.25
N ALA A 228 -13.99 22.72 3.95
CA ALA A 228 -14.41 21.52 3.22
C ALA A 228 -14.02 20.23 3.94
N THR A 229 -14.62 19.12 3.52
CA THR A 229 -14.24 17.77 3.94
C THR A 229 -14.13 16.90 2.71
N PHE A 230 -13.02 16.18 2.60
CA PHE A 230 -12.82 15.21 1.55
C PHE A 230 -13.39 13.86 2.01
N VAL A 231 -14.49 13.46 1.38
CA VAL A 231 -15.18 12.20 1.66
C VAL A 231 -14.68 11.13 0.71
N LEU A 232 -14.26 9.98 1.25
CA LEU A 232 -13.84 8.80 0.50
C LEU A 232 -14.93 7.72 0.52
#